data_AF-K2SSP4-F1
#
_entry.id   AF-K2SSP4-F1
#
_cell.length_a   1.000
_cell.length_b   1.000
_cell.length_c   1.000
_cell.angle_alpha   90.00
_cell.angle_beta   90.00
_cell.angle_gamma   90.00
#
_symmetry.space_group_name_H-M   'P 1'
#
loop_
_entity.id
_entity.type
_entity.pdbx_description
1 polymer ?
#
loop_
_entity_poly.entity_id
_entity_poly.type
_entity_poly.pdbx_seq_one_letter_code
_entity_poly.pdbx_strand_id
1 'polypeptide(L)'
;MKVYDGERGAPENVGLDFKLSQPMVRTHPVTGWKTLFAGGLHCRRVDGVSDIESQELLAKILRLVSDNHDLQVRFRWNTANDIGKQLRPLCNLAATNLHLLFQAIWDNRCVLHCPTQDHYGLGPRGGFRTMSIAEKPYLDPSSPSRRAALAVPKKAH
;
A
#
# COMPACT_ATOMS: atom_id res chain seq x y z
N MET A 1 2.48 -28.36 -17.28
CA MET A 1 2.39 -27.51 -16.06
C MET A 1 0.94 -27.50 -15.62
N LYS A 2 0.61 -28.06 -14.45
CA LYS A 2 -0.77 -28.02 -13.91
C LYS A 2 -0.93 -26.75 -13.07
N VAL A 3 -2.05 -26.04 -13.24
CA VAL A 3 -2.34 -24.83 -12.47
C VAL A 3 -2.79 -25.25 -11.07
N TYR A 4 -2.25 -24.61 -10.03
CA TYR A 4 -2.59 -24.89 -8.63
C TYR A 4 -3.89 -24.16 -8.24
N ASP A 5 -4.90 -24.93 -7.86
CA ASP A 5 -6.26 -24.50 -7.52
C ASP A 5 -6.57 -24.49 -6.01
N GLY A 6 -5.63 -24.94 -5.18
CA GLY A 6 -5.73 -24.88 -3.72
C GLY A 6 -5.51 -23.48 -3.15
N GLU A 7 -5.37 -23.41 -1.82
CA GLU A 7 -5.24 -22.16 -1.07
C GLU A 7 -3.98 -21.37 -1.43
N ARG A 8 -4.15 -20.11 -1.83
CA ARG A 8 -3.04 -19.21 -2.20
C ARG A 8 -2.97 -18.04 -1.23
N GLY A 9 -2.28 -18.23 -0.11
CA GLY A 9 -1.99 -17.19 0.87
C GLY A 9 -3.13 -16.83 1.82
N ALA A 10 -4.39 -17.06 1.43
CA ALA A 10 -5.57 -17.01 2.31
C ALA A 10 -6.46 -18.24 2.06
N PRO A 11 -7.13 -18.78 3.09
CA PRO A 11 -8.00 -19.96 2.93
C PRO A 11 -9.12 -19.76 1.89
N GLU A 12 -9.60 -18.53 1.72
CA GLU A 12 -10.64 -18.19 0.75
C GLU A 12 -10.11 -17.96 -0.67
N ASN A 13 -8.79 -17.86 -0.85
CA ASN A 13 -8.17 -17.67 -2.17
C ASN A 13 -7.89 -19.02 -2.86
N VAL A 14 -8.97 -19.69 -3.26
CA VAL A 14 -8.97 -20.99 -3.96
C VAL A 14 -9.54 -20.84 -5.38
N GLY A 15 -9.45 -21.89 -6.20
CA GLY A 15 -10.03 -21.93 -7.54
C GLY A 15 -9.20 -21.21 -8.60
N LEU A 16 -9.73 -21.01 -9.81
CA LEU A 16 -8.99 -20.43 -10.94
C LEU A 16 -9.44 -19.01 -11.30
N ASP A 17 -10.53 -18.54 -10.72
CA ASP A 17 -11.09 -17.22 -10.97
C ASP A 17 -10.37 -16.14 -10.14
N PHE A 18 -9.45 -15.41 -10.78
CA PHE A 18 -8.81 -14.23 -10.21
C PHE A 18 -9.69 -12.98 -10.35
N LYS A 19 -10.99 -13.10 -10.07
CA LYS A 19 -11.94 -11.99 -10.07
C LYS A 19 -12.48 -11.78 -8.67
N LEU A 20 -12.09 -10.67 -8.07
CA LEU A 20 -12.47 -10.32 -6.70
C LEU A 20 -13.13 -8.93 -6.71
N SER A 21 -14.46 -8.89 -6.59
CA SER A 21 -15.17 -7.63 -6.32
C SER A 21 -15.06 -7.31 -4.82
N GLN A 22 -14.68 -6.07 -4.52
CA GLN A 22 -14.41 -5.58 -3.17
C GLN A 22 -14.99 -4.18 -3.00
N PRO A 23 -15.36 -3.79 -1.77
CA PRO A 23 -15.89 -2.46 -1.53
C PRO A 23 -14.82 -1.41 -1.78
N MET A 24 -15.15 -0.40 -2.60
CA MET A 24 -14.25 0.72 -2.93
C MET A 24 -13.82 1.53 -1.69
N VAL A 25 -14.68 1.56 -0.67
CA VAL A 25 -14.39 2.14 0.64
C VAL A 25 -14.58 1.04 1.66
N ARG A 26 -13.62 0.85 2.57
CA ARG A 26 -13.73 -0.14 3.65
C ARG A 26 -13.64 0.52 5.02
N THR A 27 -14.18 -0.15 6.03
CA THR A 27 -14.02 0.23 7.44
C THR A 27 -12.79 -0.46 7.99
N HIS A 28 -11.87 0.31 8.55
CA HIS A 28 -10.67 -0.22 9.18
C HIS A 28 -11.07 -0.91 10.49
N PRO A 29 -10.78 -2.22 10.69
CA PRO A 29 -11.36 -2.98 11.80
C PRO A 29 -10.90 -2.51 13.18
N VAL A 30 -9.69 -1.95 13.29
CA VAL A 30 -9.14 -1.44 14.56
C VAL A 30 -9.62 -0.02 14.87
N THR A 31 -9.44 0.93 13.94
CA THR A 31 -9.80 2.35 14.19
C THR A 31 -11.28 2.64 13.97
N GLY A 32 -12.02 1.76 13.29
CA GLY A 32 -13.40 1.99 12.88
C GLY A 32 -13.56 3.05 11.79
N TRP A 33 -12.47 3.55 11.18
CA TRP A 33 -12.55 4.65 10.22
C TRP A 33 -12.69 4.16 8.78
N LYS A 34 -13.41 4.94 7.97
CA LYS A 34 -13.45 4.73 6.51
C LYS A 34 -12.07 4.96 5.89
N THR A 35 -11.68 4.03 5.01
CA THR A 35 -10.45 4.06 4.23
C THR A 35 -10.78 3.76 2.77
N LEU A 36 -10.05 4.39 1.85
CA LEU A 36 -10.19 4.13 0.44
C LEU A 36 -9.48 2.81 0.09
N PHE A 37 -10.20 1.89 -0.54
CA PHE A 37 -9.73 0.59 -0.99
C PHE A 37 -9.90 0.43 -2.50
N ALA A 38 -9.63 1.51 -3.23
CA ALA A 38 -9.56 1.53 -4.68
C ALA A 38 -8.43 2.42 -5.18
N GLY A 39 -7.99 2.14 -6.41
CA GLY A 39 -6.85 2.80 -7.05
C GLY A 39 -5.61 1.92 -7.13
N GLY A 40 -4.64 2.36 -7.93
CA GLY A 40 -3.41 1.63 -8.21
C GLY A 40 -3.57 0.50 -9.23
N LEU A 41 -2.61 -0.43 -9.23
CA LEU A 41 -2.43 -1.42 -10.30
C LEU A 41 -3.48 -2.54 -10.34
N HIS A 42 -4.23 -2.74 -9.26
CA HIS A 42 -5.09 -3.93 -9.09
C HIS A 42 -6.58 -3.66 -9.30
N CYS A 43 -7.02 -2.39 -9.22
CA CYS A 43 -8.42 -2.04 -9.43
C CYS A 43 -8.68 -1.84 -10.93
N ARG A 44 -9.52 -2.69 -11.54
CA ARG A 44 -9.77 -2.69 -12.99
C ARG A 44 -11.06 -1.99 -13.40
N ARG A 45 -12.10 -2.07 -12.56
CA ARG A 45 -13.43 -1.57 -12.88
C ARG A 45 -14.20 -1.27 -11.59
N VAL A 46 -15.10 -0.29 -11.67
CA VAL A 46 -16.10 0.04 -10.65
C VAL A 46 -17.43 -0.59 -11.07
N ASP A 47 -18.02 -1.37 -10.17
CA ASP A 47 -19.31 -2.03 -10.41
C ASP A 47 -20.46 -1.01 -10.39
N GLY A 48 -21.47 -1.22 -11.23
CA GLY A 48 -22.69 -0.39 -11.26
C GLY A 48 -22.60 0.91 -12.08
N VAL A 49 -21.49 1.16 -12.77
CA VAL A 49 -21.29 2.34 -13.65
C VAL A 49 -20.83 1.92 -15.05
N SER A 50 -20.93 2.83 -16.03
CA SER A 50 -20.39 2.60 -17.37
C SER A 50 -18.86 2.48 -17.36
N ASP A 51 -18.27 1.94 -18.44
CA ASP A 51 -16.81 1.85 -18.54
C ASP A 51 -16.13 3.22 -18.51
N ILE A 52 -16.76 4.25 -19.12
CA ILE A 52 -16.24 5.62 -19.14
C ILE A 52 -16.22 6.18 -17.71
N GLU A 53 -17.35 6.11 -17.01
CA GLU A 53 -17.45 6.57 -15.62
C GLU A 53 -16.47 5.82 -14.70
N SER A 54 -16.33 4.50 -14.89
CA SER A 54 -15.36 3.71 -14.14
C SER A 54 -13.93 4.21 -14.34
N GLN A 55 -13.53 4.50 -15.58
CA GLN A 55 -12.19 5.00 -15.89
C GLN A 55 -11.95 6.38 -15.27
N GLU A 56 -12.92 7.28 -15.40
CA GLU A 56 -12.84 8.63 -14.84
C GLU A 56 -12.74 8.62 -13.31
N LEU A 57 -13.55 7.79 -12.65
CA LEU A 57 -13.51 7.62 -11.19
C LEU A 57 -12.16 7.11 -10.71
N LEU A 58 -11.64 6.05 -11.33
CA LEU A 58 -10.34 5.46 -10.96
C LEU A 58 -9.18 6.44 -11.21
N ALA A 59 -9.21 7.16 -12.33
CA ALA A 59 -8.22 8.18 -12.66
C ALA A 59 -8.23 9.32 -11.64
N LYS A 60 -9.43 9.81 -11.27
CA LYS A 60 -9.59 10.86 -10.26
C LYS A 60 -9.09 10.40 -8.89
N ILE A 61 -9.44 9.19 -8.47
CA ILE A 61 -8.97 8.61 -7.21
C ILE A 61 -7.44 8.55 -7.17
N LEU A 62 -6.81 8.06 -8.25
CA LEU A 62 -5.36 7.97 -8.32
C LEU A 62 -4.71 9.35 -8.21
N ARG A 63 -5.19 10.35 -8.97
CA ARG A 63 -4.69 11.74 -8.93
C ARG A 63 -4.81 12.36 -7.54
N LEU A 64 -5.93 12.15 -6.84
CA LEU A 64 -6.11 12.67 -5.48
C LEU A 64 -5.06 12.13 -4.49
N VAL A 65 -4.53 10.93 -4.73
CA VAL A 65 -3.47 10.33 -3.90
C VAL A 65 -2.09 10.72 -4.41
N SER A 66 -1.85 10.68 -5.73
CA SER A 66 -0.53 10.92 -6.34
C SER A 66 -0.13 12.38 -6.42
N ASP A 67 -1.09 13.30 -6.50
CA ASP A 67 -0.81 14.72 -6.71
C ASP A 67 -0.90 15.50 -5.40
N ASN A 68 -1.37 14.86 -4.32
CA ASN A 68 -1.47 15.45 -3.00
C ASN A 68 -0.26 15.07 -2.13
N HIS A 69 0.70 15.99 -2.02
CA HIS A 69 1.91 15.80 -1.24
C HIS A 69 1.66 15.64 0.28
N ASP A 70 0.55 16.18 0.81
CA ASP A 70 0.20 16.02 2.23
C ASP A 70 -0.18 14.58 2.59
N LEU A 71 -0.49 13.74 1.59
CA LEU A 71 -0.84 12.33 1.77
C LEU A 71 0.35 11.39 1.57
N GLN A 72 1.53 11.90 1.23
CA GLN A 72 2.67 11.10 0.82
C GLN A 72 3.84 11.19 1.80
N VAL A 73 4.47 10.04 2.01
CA VAL A 73 5.76 9.94 2.68
C VAL A 73 6.71 9.20 1.74
N ARG A 74 7.85 9.82 1.44
CA ARG A 74 8.93 9.17 0.67
C ARG A 74 10.01 8.70 1.63
N PHE A 75 10.07 7.39 1.83
CA PHE A 75 11.09 6.78 2.67
C PHE A 75 12.39 6.56 1.87
N ARG A 76 13.48 7.18 2.31
CA ARG A 76 14.81 6.99 1.73
C ARG A 76 15.57 5.92 2.51
N TRP A 77 15.90 4.84 1.81
CA TRP A 77 16.76 3.80 2.36
C TRP A 77 18.21 4.27 2.43
N ASN A 78 18.88 4.06 3.56
CA ASN A 78 20.17 4.71 3.88
C ASN A 78 21.34 3.72 4.08
N THR A 79 21.10 2.41 4.16
CA THR A 79 22.17 1.43 4.44
C THR A 79 22.70 0.75 3.19
N ALA A 80 23.96 0.30 3.24
CA ALA A 80 24.65 -0.40 2.15
C ALA A 80 23.92 -1.66 1.65
N ASN A 81 23.01 -2.21 2.47
CA ASN A 81 22.20 -3.39 2.17
C ASN A 81 20.80 -3.07 1.60
N ASP A 82 20.36 -1.81 1.58
CA ASP A 82 19.03 -1.44 1.06
C ASP A 82 19.06 -0.99 -0.41
N ILE A 83 20.23 -0.56 -0.87
CA ILE A 83 20.59 -0.30 -2.26
C ILE A 83 22.04 -0.76 -2.33
N GLY A 84 22.31 -1.82 -3.10
CA GLY A 84 23.60 -2.45 -3.22
C GLY A 84 24.68 -1.47 -3.65
N LYS A 85 25.26 -0.77 -2.67
CA LYS A 85 26.52 -0.09 -2.81
C LYS A 85 27.57 -1.04 -2.29
N GLN A 86 28.38 -1.54 -3.23
CA GLN A 86 29.77 -1.83 -2.95
C GLN A 86 30.31 -0.77 -2.00
N LEU A 87 30.73 -1.25 -0.83
CA LEU A 87 31.60 -0.63 0.16
C LEU A 87 32.12 0.76 -0.25
N ARG A 88 31.56 1.83 0.33
CA ARG A 88 32.35 3.06 0.49
C ARG A 88 33.23 2.87 1.73
N PRO A 89 34.56 2.87 1.62
CA PRO A 89 35.42 2.95 2.79
C PRO A 89 35.36 4.40 3.25
N LEU A 90 34.69 4.69 4.36
CA LEU A 90 34.89 5.89 5.20
C LEU A 90 33.78 5.97 6.26
N CYS A 91 33.73 4.98 7.16
CA CYS A 91 33.05 5.11 8.45
C CYS A 91 33.84 4.31 9.49
N ASN A 92 35.03 4.80 9.86
CA ASN A 92 35.65 4.41 11.13
C ASN A 92 34.86 5.10 12.24
N LEU A 93 33.75 4.51 12.68
CA LEU A 93 33.21 4.77 14.00
C LEU A 93 32.76 3.44 14.59
N ALA A 94 33.46 3.11 15.68
CA ALA A 94 33.27 2.03 16.64
C ALA A 94 32.02 1.16 16.49
N ALA A 95 32.28 -0.14 16.40
CA ALA A 95 31.34 -1.22 16.58
C ALA A 95 30.54 -1.07 17.89
N THR A 96 29.29 -0.63 17.78
CA THR A 96 28.22 -1.22 18.58
C THR A 96 27.65 -2.37 17.76
N ASN A 97 27.71 -3.59 18.29
CA ASN A 97 27.15 -4.82 17.69
C ASN A 97 25.61 -4.80 17.64
N LEU A 98 25.05 -3.80 16.99
CA LEU A 98 23.64 -3.71 16.66
C LEU A 98 23.61 -3.44 15.16
N HIS A 99 23.53 -4.50 14.36
CA HIS A 99 23.11 -4.38 12.97
C HIS A 99 21.69 -3.82 13.00
N LEU A 100 21.58 -2.49 12.98
CA LEU A 100 20.31 -1.78 12.90
C LEU A 100 19.70 -2.12 11.53
N LEU A 101 18.84 -3.14 11.51
CA LEU A 101 17.95 -3.41 10.41
C LEU A 101 16.95 -2.26 10.36
N PHE A 102 17.11 -1.35 9.39
CA PHE A 102 16.10 -0.34 9.13
C PHE A 102 14.89 -1.02 8.47
N GLN A 103 13.75 -0.97 9.16
CA GLN A 103 12.51 -1.62 8.75
C GLN A 103 11.45 -0.57 8.43
N ALA A 104 10.72 -0.79 7.33
CA ALA A 104 9.49 -0.05 7.05
C ALA A 104 8.30 -0.95 7.39
N ILE A 105 7.43 -0.47 8.27
CA ILE A 105 6.17 -1.14 8.62
C ILE A 105 5.05 -0.22 8.16
N TRP A 106 4.10 -0.77 7.40
CA TRP A 106 2.93 -0.04 6.96
C TRP A 106 1.69 -0.92 7.06
N ASP A 107 0.54 -0.28 7.29
CA ASP A 107 -0.74 -0.98 7.32
C ASP A 107 -1.38 -0.97 5.92
N ASN A 108 -1.41 -2.12 5.26
CA ASN A 108 -2.04 -2.31 3.95
C ASN A 108 -3.55 -1.99 3.96
N ARG A 109 -4.17 -1.83 5.14
CA ARG A 109 -5.58 -1.47 5.28
C ARG A 109 -5.87 0.00 5.03
N CYS A 110 -4.84 0.86 5.04
CA CYS A 110 -5.01 2.31 4.85
C CYS A 110 -3.93 2.97 3.99
N VAL A 111 -2.98 2.20 3.44
CA VAL A 111 -1.83 2.72 2.67
C VAL A 111 -1.76 2.10 1.28
N LEU A 112 -1.45 2.95 0.30
CA LEU A 112 -0.90 2.53 -0.99
C LEU A 112 0.61 2.81 -0.99
N HIS A 113 1.40 1.94 -1.61
CA HIS A 113 2.85 2.14 -1.74
C HIS A 113 3.30 1.91 -3.19
N CYS A 114 4.32 2.65 -3.61
CA CYS A 114 4.90 2.54 -4.93
C CYS A 114 6.43 2.47 -4.82
N PRO A 115 7.08 1.41 -5.33
CA PRO A 115 8.53 1.39 -5.42
C PRO A 115 9.00 2.43 -6.45
N THR A 116 9.85 3.37 -6.03
CA THR A 116 10.41 4.37 -6.95
C THR A 116 11.54 3.75 -7.79
N GLN A 117 11.47 3.95 -9.10
CA GLN A 117 12.43 3.42 -10.07
C GLN A 117 13.59 4.40 -10.35
N ASP A 118 14.05 5.13 -9.34
CA ASP A 118 15.09 6.15 -9.47
C ASP A 118 16.49 5.63 -9.07
N HIS A 119 16.70 4.32 -9.14
CA HIS A 119 17.93 3.65 -8.71
C HIS A 119 18.77 3.08 -9.86
N TYR A 120 18.44 3.41 -11.12
CA TYR A 120 19.23 3.00 -12.28
C TYR A 120 20.68 3.48 -12.15
N GLY A 121 21.64 2.57 -12.34
CA GLY A 121 23.07 2.86 -12.19
C GLY A 121 23.59 2.89 -10.75
N LEU A 122 22.75 2.67 -9.73
CA LEU A 122 23.16 2.66 -8.31
C LEU A 122 23.51 1.26 -7.75
N GLY A 123 23.43 0.22 -8.57
CA GLY A 123 23.68 -1.17 -8.18
C GLY A 123 22.40 -1.97 -7.91
N PRO A 124 22.52 -3.26 -7.53
CA PRO A 124 21.38 -4.14 -7.30
C PRO A 124 20.56 -3.69 -6.08
N ARG A 125 19.23 -3.79 -6.15
CA ARG A 125 18.32 -3.48 -5.03
C ARG A 125 17.53 -4.72 -4.64
N GLY A 126 17.74 -5.20 -3.41
CA GLY A 126 17.05 -6.36 -2.85
C GLY A 126 16.44 -6.03 -1.49
N GLY A 127 15.41 -6.79 -1.10
CA GLY A 127 14.80 -6.64 0.22
C GLY A 127 13.95 -7.87 0.56
N PHE A 128 13.79 -8.12 1.85
CA PHE A 128 12.90 -9.16 2.36
C PHE A 128 11.61 -8.52 2.84
N ARG A 129 10.47 -9.14 2.52
CA ARG A 129 9.15 -8.70 2.98
C ARG A 129 8.44 -9.84 3.67
N THR A 130 7.92 -9.57 4.86
CA THR A 130 6.94 -10.42 5.54
C THR A 130 5.58 -9.73 5.53
N MET A 131 4.50 -10.51 5.47
CA MET A 131 3.13 -10.01 5.55
C MET A 131 2.32 -10.96 6.42
N SER A 132 1.41 -10.41 7.23
CA SER A 132 0.39 -11.19 7.93
C SER A 132 -0.81 -11.45 7.01
N ILE A 133 -1.52 -12.54 7.25
CA ILE A 133 -2.84 -12.78 6.65
C ILE A 133 -3.82 -11.75 7.25
N ALA A 134 -4.64 -11.16 6.39
CA ALA A 134 -5.60 -10.13 6.77
C ALA A 134 -7.03 -10.67 6.71
N GLU A 135 -7.94 -9.96 7.36
CA GLU A 135 -9.37 -10.20 7.32
C GLU A 135 -10.00 -9.80 5.96
N LYS A 136 -11.22 -10.30 5.71
CA LYS A 136 -12.01 -9.89 4.55
C LYS A 136 -12.43 -8.41 4.69
N PRO A 137 -12.20 -7.56 3.68
CA PRO A 137 -12.66 -6.17 3.70
C PRO A 137 -14.18 -6.06 3.81
N TYR A 138 -14.67 -5.11 4.60
CA TYR A 138 -16.08 -4.77 4.73
C TYR A 138 -16.29 -3.26 4.82
N LEU A 139 -17.51 -2.81 4.54
CA LEU A 139 -17.93 -1.42 4.74
C LEU A 139 -19.11 -1.39 5.71
N ASP A 140 -18.92 -0.74 6.85
CA ASP A 140 -20.02 -0.29 7.70
C ASP A 140 -20.48 1.10 7.19
N PRO A 141 -21.73 1.26 6.73
CA PRO A 141 -22.25 2.56 6.31
C PRO A 141 -22.15 3.64 7.41
N SER A 142 -22.29 3.26 8.68
CA SER A 142 -22.28 4.17 9.83
C SER A 142 -20.87 4.62 10.25
N SER A 143 -19.80 3.97 9.77
CA SER A 143 -18.44 4.27 10.22
C SER A 143 -18.01 5.72 9.90
N PRO A 144 -17.31 6.43 10.79
CA PRO A 144 -16.91 7.80 10.50
C PRO A 144 -15.75 7.86 9.50
N SER A 145 -15.63 8.98 8.80
CA SER A 145 -14.34 9.35 8.18
C SER A 145 -13.35 9.74 9.27
N ARG A 146 -12.03 9.63 9.00
CA ARG A 146 -10.99 10.11 9.93
C ARG A 146 -11.24 11.55 10.40
N ARG A 147 -11.61 12.44 9.48
CA ARG A 147 -11.87 13.86 9.80
C ARG A 147 -13.04 14.01 10.77
N ALA A 148 -14.12 13.26 10.53
CA ALA A 148 -15.30 13.28 11.39
C ALA A 148 -14.99 12.73 12.79
N ALA A 149 -14.24 11.63 12.86
CA ALA A 149 -13.83 11.02 14.13
C ALA A 149 -12.91 11.94 14.97
N LEU A 150 -12.07 12.74 14.31
CA LEU A 150 -11.15 13.66 14.97
C LEU A 150 -11.73 15.07 15.21
N ALA A 151 -13.02 15.29 14.91
CA ALA A 151 -13.69 16.59 15.01
C ALA A 151 -12.92 17.75 14.31
N VAL A 152 -12.18 17.46 13.23
CA VAL A 152 -11.38 18.46 12.52
C VAL A 152 -12.29 19.29 11.60
N PRO A 153 -12.31 20.63 11.73
CA PRO A 153 -13.16 21.49 10.91
C PRO A 153 -12.82 21.37 9.42
N LYS A 154 -13.84 21.46 8.55
CA LYS A 154 -13.62 21.57 7.11
C LYS A 154 -12.92 22.91 6.84
N LYS A 155 -11.75 22.88 6.19
CA LYS A 155 -11.19 24.11 5.60
C LYS A 155 -12.16 24.59 4.52
N ALA A 156 -12.59 25.85 4.60
CA ALA A 156 -13.27 26.51 3.50
C ALA A 156 -12.24 26.64 2.37
N HIS A 157 -12.61 26.17 1.17
CA HIS A 157 -11.83 26.32 -0.05
C HIS A 157 -12.27 27.58 -0.78
#